data_AF-A0A4Y2CF75-F1
#
_entry.id   AF-A0A4Y2CF75-F1
#
_cell.length_a   1.000
_cell.length_b   1.000
_cell.length_c   1.000
_cell.angle_alpha   90.00
_cell.angle_beta   90.00
_cell.angle_gamma   90.00
#
_symmetry.space_group_name_H-M   'P 1'
#
loop_
_entity.id
_entity.type
_entity.pdbx_description
1 polymer ?
#
loop_
_entity_poly.entity_id
_entity_poly.type
_entity_poly.pdbx_seq_one_letter_code
_entity_poly.pdbx_strand_id
1 'polypeptide(L)'
;MLIDEFQGLHSLSISSIMKQVNEKLSLSISKDQLHELTSLVQNSDLLTYCNNNFLKTDYLRKKFYKSNFMYVEPIQIYLGRNKYRKHCYAQYVPIKETLKSLFKQEQVYSQLTINHDNLEPGIFSDIVNGSVYRNNALFKNASNAIQILLYQDAFEIVNPLGSARKKHKIVGVYMTLGNVMPHQRLNIDFIQLVLLCKENDLKFFGQEKLFSKLVSDLKDLENGGFQINDTVIKGTVLSIIGDNLGSHTIGGFSESFIVENFCRYCDIRKNMLIQKPYCTGDFRTPESYDSIVEQKQDNVIVDGIK
;
A
#
# COMPACT_ATOMS: atom_id res chain seq x y z
N MET A 1 -22.86 2.19 2.51
CA MET A 1 -22.72 3.49 3.19
C MET A 1 -22.01 4.51 2.31
N LEU A 2 -20.69 4.40 2.04
CA LEU A 2 -19.97 5.36 1.17
C LEU A 2 -20.53 5.44 -0.27
N ILE A 3 -20.80 4.29 -0.90
CA ILE A 3 -21.36 4.28 -2.26
C ILE A 3 -22.79 4.82 -2.27
N ASP A 4 -23.58 4.52 -1.24
CA ASP A 4 -24.95 5.01 -1.13
C ASP A 4 -24.97 6.54 -0.95
N GLU A 5 -24.06 7.08 -0.14
CA GLU A 5 -23.87 8.53 0.02
C GLU A 5 -23.44 9.18 -1.29
N PHE A 6 -22.45 8.59 -1.98
CA PHE A 6 -21.98 9.08 -3.28
C PHE A 6 -23.08 9.02 -4.33
N GLN A 7 -23.87 7.95 -4.36
CA GLN A 7 -25.01 7.79 -5.26
C GLN A 7 -26.12 8.80 -4.94
N GLY A 8 -26.34 9.12 -3.66
CA GLY A 8 -27.23 10.20 -3.24
C GLY A 8 -26.78 11.57 -3.77
N LEU A 9 -25.50 11.92 -3.58
CA LEU A 9 -24.92 13.16 -4.10
C LEU A 9 -24.99 13.25 -5.63
N HIS A 10 -24.66 12.15 -6.31
CA HIS A 10 -24.77 12.04 -7.76
C HIS A 10 -26.21 12.23 -8.25
N SER A 11 -27.18 11.59 -7.59
CA SER A 11 -28.60 11.72 -7.93
C SER A 11 -29.09 13.16 -7.79
N LEU A 12 -28.65 13.88 -6.74
CA LEU A 12 -28.94 15.31 -6.56
C LEU A 12 -28.31 16.16 -7.67
N SER A 13 -27.06 15.85 -8.05
CA SER A 13 -26.35 16.55 -9.14
C SER A 13 -27.07 16.35 -10.48
N ILE A 14 -27.41 15.11 -10.84
CA ILE A 14 -28.16 14.78 -12.05
C ILE A 14 -29.53 15.48 -12.05
N SER A 15 -30.26 15.46 -10.94
CA SER A 15 -31.55 16.17 -10.83
C SER A 15 -31.40 17.69 -11.09
N SER A 16 -30.36 18.31 -10.54
CA SER A 16 -30.04 19.72 -10.79
C SER A 16 -29.70 20.00 -12.27
N ILE A 17 -28.89 19.15 -12.88
CA ILE A 17 -28.55 19.23 -14.31
C ILE A 17 -29.82 19.11 -15.15
N MET A 18 -30.67 18.11 -14.87
CA MET A 18 -31.92 17.91 -15.60
C MET A 18 -32.88 19.08 -15.47
N LYS A 19 -32.94 19.72 -14.31
CA LYS A 19 -33.72 20.95 -14.11
C LYS A 19 -33.19 22.09 -15.00
N GLN A 20 -31.88 22.32 -15.01
CA GLN A 20 -31.27 23.37 -15.84
C GLN A 20 -31.43 23.12 -17.35
N VAL A 21 -31.28 21.86 -17.79
CA VAL A 21 -31.50 21.45 -19.18
C VAL A 21 -32.95 21.74 -19.59
N ASN A 22 -33.92 21.36 -18.76
CA ASN A 22 -35.33 21.66 -19.01
C ASN A 22 -35.61 23.16 -19.05
N GLU A 23 -35.12 23.93 -18.08
CA GLU A 23 -35.33 25.39 -18.05
C GLU A 23 -34.75 26.09 -19.28
N LYS A 24 -33.54 25.72 -19.71
CA LYS A 24 -32.85 26.38 -20.84
C LYS A 24 -33.38 25.96 -22.20
N LEU A 25 -33.77 24.70 -22.37
CA LEU A 25 -34.15 24.17 -23.68
C LEU A 25 -35.66 24.17 -23.92
N SER A 26 -36.50 24.28 -22.89
CA SER A 26 -37.97 24.23 -23.02
C SER A 26 -38.57 25.29 -23.96
N LEU A 27 -37.85 26.40 -24.20
CA LEU A 27 -38.26 27.46 -25.13
C LEU A 27 -37.68 27.29 -26.55
N SER A 28 -36.69 26.43 -26.72
CA SER A 28 -35.92 26.30 -27.97
C SER A 28 -36.21 25.02 -28.75
N ILE A 29 -36.77 23.99 -28.10
CA ILE A 29 -37.09 22.70 -28.72
C ILE A 29 -38.50 22.25 -28.36
N SER A 30 -39.05 21.31 -29.14
CA SER A 30 -40.35 20.70 -28.84
C SER A 30 -40.31 19.86 -27.55
N LYS A 31 -41.47 19.64 -26.93
CA LYS A 31 -41.58 18.79 -25.73
C LYS A 31 -41.10 17.35 -25.98
N ASP A 32 -41.34 16.81 -27.18
CA ASP A 32 -40.94 15.45 -27.52
C ASP A 32 -39.40 15.33 -27.62
N GLN A 33 -38.75 16.30 -28.28
CA GLN A 33 -37.29 16.38 -28.33
C GLN A 33 -36.67 16.57 -26.95
N LEU A 34 -37.31 17.37 -26.09
CA LEU A 34 -36.85 17.57 -24.72
C LEU A 34 -36.96 16.29 -23.89
N HIS A 35 -38.04 15.52 -24.08
CA HIS A 35 -38.19 14.21 -23.45
C HIS A 35 -37.13 13.22 -23.95
N GLU A 36 -36.87 13.17 -25.26
CA GLU A 36 -35.85 12.29 -25.85
C GLU A 36 -34.44 12.62 -25.33
N LEU A 37 -34.08 13.91 -25.29
CA LEU A 37 -32.82 14.36 -24.69
C LEU A 37 -32.72 13.98 -23.21
N THR A 38 -33.81 14.16 -22.46
CA THR A 38 -33.87 13.81 -21.04
C THR A 38 -33.65 12.32 -20.81
N SER A 39 -34.27 11.47 -21.63
CA SER A 39 -34.10 10.02 -21.54
C SER A 39 -32.70 9.58 -21.95
N LEU A 40 -32.11 10.20 -22.98
CA LEU A 40 -30.73 9.95 -23.39
C LEU A 40 -29.73 10.27 -22.27
N VAL A 41 -29.87 11.43 -21.62
CA VAL A 41 -28.99 11.82 -20.50
C VAL A 41 -29.14 10.85 -19.33
N GLN A 42 -30.37 10.47 -18.97
CA GLN A 42 -30.62 9.49 -17.91
C GLN A 42 -30.06 8.10 -18.24
N ASN A 43 -30.19 7.65 -19.49
CA ASN A 43 -29.67 6.36 -19.93
C ASN A 43 -28.14 6.35 -20.04
N SER A 44 -27.52 7.52 -20.26
CA SER A 44 -26.06 7.67 -20.26
C SER A 44 -25.44 7.70 -18.85
N ASP A 45 -26.25 7.76 -17.79
CA ASP A 45 -25.80 7.72 -16.41
C ASP A 45 -25.38 6.30 -16.01
N LEU A 46 -24.15 5.95 -16.37
CA LEU A 46 -23.55 4.65 -16.05
C LEU A 46 -23.52 4.38 -14.54
N LEU A 47 -23.33 5.41 -13.70
CA LEU A 47 -23.26 5.21 -12.26
C LEU A 47 -24.61 4.73 -11.75
N THR A 48 -25.69 5.43 -12.06
CA THR A 48 -27.05 5.02 -11.64
C THR A 48 -27.45 3.70 -12.28
N TYR A 49 -27.20 3.52 -13.57
CA TYR A 49 -27.52 2.29 -14.29
C TYR A 49 -26.84 1.06 -13.67
N CYS A 50 -25.52 1.11 -13.46
CA CYS A 50 -24.80 -0.03 -12.90
C CYS A 50 -25.26 -0.32 -11.46
N ASN A 51 -25.41 0.71 -10.63
CA ASN A 51 -25.79 0.57 -9.23
C ASN A 51 -27.26 0.18 -9.01
N ASN A 52 -28.14 0.33 -10.02
CA ASN A 52 -29.51 -0.17 -9.94
C ASN A 52 -29.66 -1.59 -10.54
N ASN A 53 -28.69 -2.04 -11.32
CA ASN A 53 -28.67 -3.35 -11.96
C ASN A 53 -27.64 -4.28 -11.33
N PHE A 54 -26.53 -4.54 -12.02
CA PHE A 54 -25.58 -5.60 -11.68
C PHE A 54 -24.54 -5.24 -10.61
N LEU A 55 -24.47 -3.97 -10.17
CA LEU A 55 -23.64 -3.52 -9.04
C LEU A 55 -24.48 -3.12 -7.81
N LYS A 56 -25.76 -3.53 -7.76
CA LYS A 56 -26.71 -3.06 -6.74
C LYS A 56 -26.35 -3.35 -5.29
N THR A 57 -25.78 -4.52 -5.02
CA THR A 57 -25.43 -4.93 -3.66
C THR A 57 -23.95 -5.27 -3.57
N ASP A 58 -23.38 -5.24 -2.37
CA ASP A 58 -21.99 -5.65 -2.15
C ASP A 58 -21.72 -7.07 -2.68
N TYR A 59 -22.69 -7.96 -2.56
CA TYR A 59 -22.62 -9.30 -3.14
C TYR A 59 -22.51 -9.26 -4.67
N LEU A 60 -23.40 -8.53 -5.34
CA LEU A 60 -23.39 -8.42 -6.80
C LEU A 60 -22.14 -7.71 -7.32
N ARG A 61 -21.67 -6.67 -6.64
CA ARG A 61 -20.38 -6.00 -6.93
C ARG A 61 -19.22 -6.97 -6.85
N LYS A 62 -19.10 -7.70 -5.73
CA LYS A 62 -18.03 -8.70 -5.56
C LYS A 62 -18.11 -9.79 -6.62
N LYS A 63 -19.31 -10.28 -6.95
CA LYS A 63 -19.51 -11.25 -8.03
C LYS A 63 -19.04 -10.68 -9.36
N PHE A 64 -19.45 -9.46 -9.70
CA PHE A 64 -19.02 -8.77 -10.91
C PHE A 64 -17.49 -8.61 -10.95
N TYR A 65 -16.87 -8.18 -9.86
CA TYR A 65 -15.42 -7.99 -9.81
C TYR A 65 -14.65 -9.30 -9.96
N LYS A 66 -15.10 -10.38 -9.31
CA LYS A 66 -14.51 -11.72 -9.45
C LYS A 66 -14.64 -12.27 -10.87
N SER A 67 -15.73 -11.94 -11.58
CA SER A 67 -15.98 -12.45 -12.92
C SER A 67 -15.33 -11.62 -14.03
N ASN A 68 -15.12 -10.33 -13.84
CA ASN A 68 -14.68 -9.41 -14.91
C ASN A 68 -13.27 -8.85 -14.70
N PHE A 69 -12.74 -8.90 -13.48
CA PHE A 69 -11.39 -8.44 -13.17
C PHE A 69 -10.53 -9.58 -12.68
N MET A 70 -9.23 -9.34 -12.72
CA MET A 70 -8.19 -10.22 -12.17
C MET A 70 -8.14 -10.11 -10.63
N TYR A 71 -9.29 -10.37 -9.99
CA TYR A 71 -9.53 -10.14 -8.57
C TYR A 71 -8.78 -11.15 -7.71
N VAL A 72 -7.96 -10.64 -6.79
CA VAL A 72 -7.30 -11.42 -5.75
C VAL A 72 -8.08 -11.26 -4.44
N GLU A 73 -8.61 -12.37 -3.92
CA GLU A 73 -9.43 -12.35 -2.71
C GLU A 73 -8.57 -12.15 -1.47
N PRO A 74 -8.89 -11.16 -0.60
CA PRO A 74 -8.21 -10.99 0.66
C PRO A 74 -8.52 -12.16 1.60
N ILE A 75 -7.52 -12.55 2.38
CA ILE A 75 -7.64 -13.55 3.44
C ILE A 75 -7.58 -12.88 4.81
N GLN A 76 -8.23 -13.50 5.78
CA GLN A 76 -8.24 -13.02 7.16
C GLN A 76 -7.09 -13.65 7.95
N ILE A 77 -6.27 -12.82 8.58
CA ILE A 77 -5.25 -13.27 9.54
C ILE A 77 -5.84 -13.16 10.94
N TYR A 78 -6.01 -14.30 11.63
CA TYR A 78 -6.49 -14.30 13.00
C TYR A 78 -5.39 -13.87 13.97
N LEU A 79 -5.57 -12.74 14.64
CA LEU A 79 -4.58 -12.19 15.57
C LEU A 79 -4.76 -12.70 17.01
N GLY A 80 -5.96 -13.16 17.36
CA GLY A 80 -6.27 -13.64 18.72
C GLY A 80 -7.45 -12.91 19.35
N ARG A 81 -7.51 -12.94 20.68
CA ARG A 81 -8.48 -12.17 21.47
C ARG A 81 -7.78 -10.99 22.14
N ASN A 82 -8.34 -9.80 22.00
CA ASN A 82 -7.80 -8.60 22.66
C ASN A 82 -8.15 -8.57 24.16
N LYS A 83 -7.74 -7.50 24.85
CA LYS A 83 -8.05 -7.25 26.28
C LYS A 83 -9.54 -7.29 26.64
N TYR A 84 -10.44 -7.13 25.67
CA TYR A 84 -11.90 -7.22 25.84
C TYR A 84 -12.46 -8.59 25.44
N ARG A 85 -11.60 -9.60 25.25
CA ARG A 85 -11.94 -10.96 24.78
C ARG A 85 -12.59 -11.01 23.39
N LYS A 86 -12.50 -9.92 22.61
CA LYS A 86 -13.03 -9.87 21.25
C LYS A 86 -12.02 -10.46 20.27
N HIS A 87 -12.50 -11.28 19.34
CA HIS A 87 -11.69 -11.80 18.23
C HIS A 87 -11.25 -10.65 17.32
N CYS A 88 -9.94 -10.58 17.05
CA CYS A 88 -9.34 -9.58 16.18
C CYS A 88 -8.72 -10.24 14.94
N TYR A 89 -8.82 -9.54 13.81
CA TYR A 89 -8.38 -10.01 12.51
C TYR A 89 -7.72 -8.87 11.74
N ALA A 90 -6.67 -9.19 10.97
CA ALA A 90 -6.17 -8.34 9.88
C ALA A 90 -6.66 -8.87 8.53
N GLN A 91 -6.66 -8.02 7.51
CA GLN A 91 -6.94 -8.40 6.12
C GLN A 91 -5.65 -8.38 5.33
N TYR A 92 -5.36 -9.46 4.61
CA TYR A 92 -4.16 -9.60 3.80
C TYR A 92 -4.53 -9.98 2.38
N VAL A 93 -3.97 -9.30 1.39
CA VAL A 93 -4.11 -9.65 -0.02
C VAL A 93 -2.86 -10.44 -0.42
N PRO A 94 -2.98 -11.74 -0.77
CA PRO A 94 -1.82 -12.59 -1.05
C PRO A 94 -0.91 -12.02 -2.14
N ILE A 95 0.31 -11.63 -1.76
CA ILE A 95 1.21 -10.86 -2.63
C ILE A 95 1.60 -11.66 -3.88
N LYS A 96 1.82 -12.98 -3.74
CA LYS A 96 2.15 -13.86 -4.88
C LYS A 96 1.01 -13.92 -5.89
N GLU A 97 -0.24 -14.00 -5.43
CA GLU A 97 -1.40 -14.02 -6.32
C GLU A 97 -1.63 -12.66 -6.98
N THR A 98 -1.39 -11.57 -6.26
CA THR A 98 -1.41 -10.21 -6.83
C THR A 98 -0.36 -10.06 -7.92
N LEU A 99 0.87 -10.51 -7.69
CA LEU A 99 1.94 -10.46 -8.70
C LEU A 99 1.61 -11.32 -9.93
N LYS A 100 1.15 -12.57 -9.73
CA LYS A 100 0.67 -13.43 -10.84
C LYS A 100 -0.43 -12.76 -11.65
N SER A 101 -1.35 -12.08 -10.98
CA SER A 101 -2.45 -11.33 -11.58
C SER A 101 -1.94 -10.16 -12.44
N LEU A 102 -1.07 -9.31 -11.87
CA LEU A 102 -0.47 -8.16 -12.56
C LEU A 102 0.32 -8.58 -13.80
N PHE A 103 1.14 -9.63 -13.69
CA PHE A 103 1.98 -10.07 -14.80
C PHE A 103 1.22 -10.82 -15.91
N LYS A 104 -0.09 -11.04 -15.77
CA LYS A 104 -0.92 -11.40 -16.93
C LYS A 104 -1.09 -10.22 -17.89
N GLN A 105 -0.86 -8.99 -17.43
CA GLN A 105 -0.83 -7.81 -18.28
C GLN A 105 0.56 -7.67 -18.91
N GLU A 106 0.62 -7.80 -20.23
CA GLU A 106 1.86 -7.75 -21.00
C GLU A 106 2.65 -6.43 -20.78
N GLN A 107 1.93 -5.32 -20.58
CA GLN A 107 2.49 -4.00 -20.29
C GLN A 107 3.25 -3.94 -18.96
N VAL A 108 2.88 -4.76 -17.97
CA VAL A 108 3.58 -4.85 -16.69
C VAL A 108 4.69 -5.88 -16.78
N TYR A 109 4.41 -7.03 -17.41
CA TYR A 109 5.38 -8.12 -17.58
C TYR A 109 6.62 -7.68 -18.37
N SER A 110 6.44 -6.96 -19.49
CA SER A 110 7.53 -6.46 -20.32
C SER A 110 8.50 -5.52 -19.59
N GLN A 111 8.06 -4.88 -18.50
CA GLN A 111 8.91 -4.01 -17.69
C GLN A 111 9.88 -4.76 -16.77
N LEU A 112 9.67 -6.05 -16.54
CA LEU A 112 10.60 -6.86 -15.74
C LEU A 112 12.00 -6.92 -16.34
N THR A 113 12.11 -6.84 -17.66
CA THR A 113 13.37 -6.95 -18.41
C THR A 113 13.92 -5.61 -18.87
N ILE A 114 13.21 -4.51 -18.61
CA ILE A 114 13.71 -3.18 -18.98
C ILE A 114 14.90 -2.85 -18.10
N ASN A 115 16.02 -2.52 -18.74
CA ASN A 115 17.19 -2.06 -18.03
C ASN A 115 17.05 -0.56 -17.73
N HIS A 116 16.93 -0.22 -16.45
CA HIS A 116 16.86 1.16 -15.96
C HIS A 116 18.24 1.77 -15.68
N ASP A 117 19.32 1.03 -15.93
CA ASP A 117 20.69 1.47 -15.66
C ASP A 117 21.16 2.43 -16.78
N ASN A 118 20.79 3.71 -16.66
CA ASN A 118 21.44 4.78 -17.43
C ASN A 118 22.82 5.03 -16.82
N LEU A 119 23.84 4.49 -17.47
CA LEU A 119 25.22 4.37 -16.99
C LEU A 119 26.03 5.66 -17.12
N GLU A 120 25.47 6.83 -16.81
CA GLU A 120 26.31 8.03 -16.67
C GLU A 120 27.10 7.94 -15.35
N PRO A 121 28.44 7.86 -15.39
CA PRO A 121 29.24 7.70 -14.18
C PRO A 121 29.02 8.86 -13.22
N GLY A 122 28.67 8.55 -11.97
CA GLY A 122 28.45 9.54 -10.91
C GLY A 122 27.04 10.12 -10.83
N ILE A 123 26.12 9.73 -11.73
CA ILE A 123 24.73 10.19 -11.70
C ILE A 123 23.82 9.02 -11.29
N PHE A 124 23.15 9.17 -10.15
CA PHE A 124 22.10 8.25 -9.72
C PHE A 124 20.79 8.64 -10.44
N SER A 125 20.34 7.80 -11.35
CA SER A 125 19.11 7.98 -12.14
C SER A 125 17.96 7.10 -11.65
N ASP A 126 18.25 5.96 -11.03
CA ASP A 126 17.24 5.05 -10.51
C ASP A 126 17.72 4.18 -9.33
N ILE A 127 16.79 3.50 -8.65
CA ILE A 127 16.99 2.59 -7.53
C ILE A 127 18.02 1.49 -7.83
N VAL A 128 18.15 1.07 -9.08
CA VAL A 128 19.09 0.03 -9.52
C VAL A 128 20.55 0.49 -9.45
N ASN A 129 20.80 1.81 -9.41
CA ASN A 129 22.15 2.33 -9.19
C ASN A 129 22.60 2.23 -7.72
N GLY A 130 21.65 2.03 -6.79
CA GLY A 130 21.91 1.97 -5.36
C GLY A 130 22.65 0.70 -4.93
N SER A 131 23.46 0.81 -3.88
CA SER A 131 24.25 -0.31 -3.35
C SER A 131 23.39 -1.48 -2.87
N VAL A 132 22.20 -1.21 -2.32
CA VAL A 132 21.26 -2.26 -1.87
C VAL A 132 20.87 -3.17 -3.04
N TYR A 133 20.51 -2.59 -4.19
CA TYR A 133 20.22 -3.37 -5.39
C TYR A 133 21.48 -4.07 -5.92
N ARG A 134 22.55 -3.29 -6.14
CA ARG A 134 23.78 -3.78 -6.76
C ARG A 134 24.48 -4.87 -5.97
N ASN A 135 24.31 -4.93 -4.65
CA ASN A 135 24.94 -5.95 -3.80
C ASN A 135 24.03 -7.16 -3.52
N ASN A 136 22.75 -7.09 -3.82
CA ASN A 136 21.80 -8.17 -3.58
C ASN A 136 22.08 -9.37 -4.50
N ALA A 137 22.19 -10.57 -3.91
CA ALA A 137 22.51 -11.79 -4.65
C ALA A 137 21.42 -12.19 -5.66
N LEU A 138 20.15 -11.97 -5.34
CA LEU A 138 19.03 -12.30 -6.24
C LEU A 138 19.08 -11.42 -7.50
N PHE A 139 19.21 -10.09 -7.33
CA PHE A 139 19.24 -9.15 -8.45
C PHE A 139 20.49 -9.29 -9.32
N LYS A 140 21.62 -9.73 -8.75
CA LYS A 140 22.83 -10.09 -9.53
C LYS A 140 22.63 -11.30 -10.41
N ASN A 141 21.92 -12.31 -9.92
CA ASN A 141 21.79 -13.61 -10.59
C ASN A 141 20.56 -13.69 -11.52
N ALA A 142 19.56 -12.83 -11.31
CA ALA A 142 18.33 -12.81 -12.08
C ALA A 142 17.92 -11.36 -12.39
N SER A 143 18.21 -10.91 -13.61
CA SER A 143 17.88 -9.55 -14.06
C SER A 143 16.38 -9.29 -14.13
N ASN A 144 15.56 -10.33 -14.28
CA ASN A 144 14.10 -10.28 -14.27
C ASN A 144 13.49 -10.43 -12.86
N ALA A 145 14.31 -10.46 -11.80
CA ALA A 145 13.79 -10.59 -10.45
C ALA A 145 12.91 -9.38 -10.07
N ILE A 146 11.81 -9.69 -9.40
CA ILE A 146 10.82 -8.69 -9.00
C ILE A 146 11.38 -7.87 -7.84
N GLN A 147 11.39 -6.55 -8.03
CA GLN A 147 11.82 -5.56 -7.06
C GLN A 147 10.58 -5.04 -6.33
N ILE A 148 10.35 -5.48 -5.09
CA ILE A 148 9.17 -5.05 -4.33
C ILE A 148 9.53 -3.85 -3.48
N LEU A 149 8.80 -2.75 -3.66
CA LEU A 149 8.84 -1.58 -2.78
C LEU A 149 7.59 -1.61 -1.91
N LEU A 150 7.76 -1.89 -0.62
CA LEU A 150 6.66 -1.83 0.34
C LEU A 150 6.51 -0.41 0.86
N TYR A 151 5.29 0.00 1.15
CA TYR A 151 4.99 1.27 1.81
C TYR A 151 4.00 1.05 2.95
N GLN A 152 4.26 1.65 4.11
CA GLN A 152 3.34 1.62 5.26
C GLN A 152 2.84 3.02 5.59
N ASP A 153 1.54 3.13 5.82
CA ASP A 153 0.91 4.35 6.32
C ASP A 153 -0.21 4.04 7.32
N ALA A 154 -0.47 4.96 8.25
CA ALA A 154 -1.54 4.89 9.22
C ALA A 154 -2.52 6.04 9.05
N PHE A 155 -3.77 5.74 8.68
CA PHE A 155 -4.80 6.73 8.40
C PHE A 155 -6.04 6.56 9.29
N GLU A 156 -6.76 7.66 9.52
CA GLU A 156 -8.03 7.66 10.24
C GLU A 156 -9.20 7.68 9.25
N ILE A 157 -10.15 6.76 9.43
CA ILE A 157 -11.36 6.64 8.57
C ILE A 157 -12.53 7.44 9.15
N VAL A 158 -12.37 8.01 10.34
CA VAL A 158 -13.41 8.76 11.05
C VAL A 158 -13.22 10.26 10.91
N ASN A 159 -14.30 11.02 11.09
CA ASN A 159 -14.25 12.47 11.09
C ASN A 159 -13.14 12.97 12.05
N PRO A 160 -12.13 13.70 11.55
CA PRO A 160 -10.99 14.14 12.35
C PRO A 160 -11.37 15.13 13.47
N LEU A 161 -12.58 15.69 13.45
CA LEU A 161 -13.10 16.63 14.45
C LEU A 161 -14.09 15.99 15.44
N GLY A 162 -14.46 14.72 15.25
CA GLY A 162 -15.48 14.05 16.07
C GLY A 162 -14.95 13.36 17.33
N SER A 163 -15.86 12.91 18.20
CA SER A 163 -15.56 12.17 19.45
C SER A 163 -14.91 10.77 19.22
N ALA A 164 -14.86 10.32 17.97
CA ALA A 164 -14.23 9.08 17.54
C ALA A 164 -12.76 9.26 17.07
N ARG A 165 -12.26 10.50 17.01
CA ARG A 165 -10.88 10.83 16.62
C ARG A 165 -9.85 9.95 17.36
N LYS A 166 -8.81 9.49 16.66
CA LYS A 166 -7.74 8.58 17.15
C LYS A 166 -8.16 7.16 17.55
N LYS A 167 -9.45 6.80 17.57
CA LYS A 167 -9.90 5.45 18.00
C LYS A 167 -9.85 4.40 16.90
N HIS A 168 -9.96 4.83 15.65
CA HIS A 168 -10.16 3.96 14.48
C HIS A 168 -9.07 4.14 13.42
N LYS A 169 -7.81 4.21 13.86
CA LYS A 169 -6.66 4.20 12.95
C LYS A 169 -6.48 2.83 12.32
N ILE A 170 -6.32 2.83 11.00
CA ILE A 170 -5.97 1.66 10.20
C ILE A 170 -4.54 1.86 9.69
N VAL A 171 -3.73 0.83 9.86
CA VAL A 171 -2.43 0.71 9.21
C VAL A 171 -2.64 -0.03 7.91
N GLY A 172 -2.23 0.59 6.82
CA GLY A 172 -2.18 0.00 5.49
C GLY A 172 -0.75 -0.28 5.07
N VAL A 173 -0.53 -1.45 4.48
CA VAL A 173 0.69 -1.78 3.73
C VAL A 173 0.33 -1.92 2.28
N TYR A 174 1.12 -1.29 1.44
CA TYR A 174 0.99 -1.27 -0.01
C TYR A 174 2.29 -1.75 -0.64
N MET A 175 2.22 -2.15 -1.91
CA MET A 175 3.40 -2.43 -2.72
C MET A 175 3.34 -1.68 -4.04
N THR A 176 4.50 -1.33 -4.57
CA THR A 176 4.69 -1.00 -5.99
C THR A 176 5.91 -1.78 -6.51
N LEU A 177 6.00 -1.92 -7.83
CA LEU A 177 7.11 -2.61 -8.47
C LEU A 177 8.23 -1.63 -8.79
N GLY A 178 9.43 -1.89 -8.27
CA GLY A 178 10.66 -1.20 -8.67
C GLY A 178 11.02 -1.45 -10.13
N ASN A 179 10.58 -2.57 -10.72
CA ASN A 179 10.83 -2.85 -12.14
C ASN A 179 10.07 -1.90 -13.09
N VAL A 180 8.99 -1.25 -12.62
CA VAL A 180 8.21 -0.32 -13.44
C VAL A 180 8.99 0.99 -13.61
N MET A 181 8.86 1.65 -14.76
CA MET A 181 9.55 2.92 -15.03
C MET A 181 9.32 3.96 -13.92
N PRO A 182 10.33 4.74 -13.51
CA PRO A 182 10.22 5.67 -12.37
C PRO A 182 9.02 6.61 -12.41
N HIS A 183 8.68 7.15 -13.60
CA HIS A 183 7.55 8.07 -13.78
C HIS A 183 6.17 7.39 -13.64
N GLN A 184 6.11 6.07 -13.73
CA GLN A 184 4.88 5.27 -13.57
C GLN A 184 4.69 4.75 -12.15
N ARG A 185 5.77 4.53 -11.37
CA ARG A 185 5.72 3.96 -10.01
C ARG A 185 4.82 4.74 -9.03
N LEU A 186 4.62 6.04 -9.30
CA LEU A 186 3.84 6.96 -8.47
C LEU A 186 2.37 7.09 -8.91
N ASN A 187 1.96 6.46 -10.01
CA ASN A 187 0.55 6.40 -10.37
C ASN A 187 -0.18 5.41 -9.43
N ILE A 188 -1.36 5.81 -8.97
CA ILE A 188 -2.26 5.04 -8.11
C ILE A 188 -2.50 3.64 -8.67
N ASP A 189 -2.57 3.48 -10.00
CA ASP A 189 -2.78 2.19 -10.66
C ASP A 189 -1.68 1.16 -10.36
N PHE A 190 -0.46 1.61 -10.05
CA PHE A 190 0.68 0.74 -9.70
C PHE A 190 0.83 0.49 -8.20
N ILE A 191 0.02 1.17 -7.36
CA ILE A 191 0.05 1.00 -5.91
C ILE A 191 -0.98 -0.06 -5.53
N GLN A 192 -0.50 -1.22 -5.09
CA GLN A 192 -1.33 -2.37 -4.77
C GLN A 192 -1.45 -2.55 -3.26
N LEU A 193 -2.68 -2.77 -2.78
CA LEU A 193 -2.89 -3.05 -1.36
C LEU A 193 -2.37 -4.44 -0.99
N VAL A 194 -1.66 -4.53 0.13
CA VAL A 194 -1.09 -5.78 0.66
C VAL A 194 -1.74 -6.16 1.99
N LEU A 195 -1.89 -5.22 2.92
CA LEU A 195 -2.39 -5.53 4.27
C LEU A 195 -3.16 -4.35 4.87
N LEU A 196 -4.24 -4.63 5.59
CA LEU A 196 -4.96 -3.68 6.45
C LEU A 196 -5.13 -4.26 7.85
N CYS A 197 -4.80 -3.47 8.87
CA CYS A 197 -5.07 -3.81 10.26
C CYS A 197 -5.39 -2.59 11.11
N LYS A 198 -6.01 -2.78 12.26
CA LYS A 198 -6.17 -1.70 13.24
C LYS A 198 -4.83 -1.42 13.91
N GLU A 199 -4.48 -0.15 14.07
CA GLU A 199 -3.24 0.24 14.75
C GLU A 199 -3.18 -0.30 16.19
N ASN A 200 -4.32 -0.30 16.89
CA ASN A 200 -4.43 -0.85 18.24
C ASN A 200 -4.21 -2.37 18.29
N ASP A 201 -4.63 -3.11 17.26
CA ASP A 201 -4.40 -4.54 17.19
C ASP A 201 -2.93 -4.82 16.88
N LEU A 202 -2.30 -4.03 16.00
CA LEU A 202 -0.85 -4.10 15.77
C LEU A 202 -0.05 -3.86 17.05
N LYS A 203 -0.38 -2.81 17.82
CA LYS A 203 0.28 -2.52 19.10
C LYS A 203 0.09 -3.61 20.16
N PHE A 204 -1.05 -4.31 20.14
CA PHE A 204 -1.38 -5.33 21.14
C PHE A 204 -0.80 -6.71 20.80
N PHE A 205 -0.86 -7.13 19.53
CA PHE A 205 -0.43 -8.46 19.09
C PHE A 205 1.00 -8.50 18.56
N GLY A 206 1.59 -7.34 18.27
CA GLY A 206 2.94 -7.22 17.74
C GLY A 206 3.03 -7.43 16.23
N GLN A 207 4.18 -7.03 15.69
CA GLN A 207 4.48 -7.07 14.26
C GLN A 207 4.65 -8.49 13.73
N GLU A 208 5.34 -9.35 14.48
CA GLU A 208 5.63 -10.73 14.08
C GLU A 208 4.35 -11.48 13.71
N LYS A 209 3.35 -11.43 14.59
CA LYS A 209 2.08 -12.11 14.34
C LYS A 209 1.32 -11.52 13.15
N LEU A 210 1.29 -10.19 13.06
CA LEU A 210 0.58 -9.48 11.99
C LEU A 210 1.19 -9.77 10.61
N PHE A 211 2.50 -9.65 10.49
CA PHE A 211 3.24 -9.76 9.23
C PHE A 211 3.67 -11.19 8.90
N SER A 212 3.45 -12.15 9.80
CA SER A 212 3.80 -13.57 9.63
C SER A 212 3.47 -14.11 8.24
N LYS A 213 2.25 -13.85 7.74
CA LYS A 213 1.81 -14.32 6.42
C LYS A 213 2.49 -13.58 5.26
N LEU A 214 2.66 -12.26 5.37
CA LEU A 214 3.40 -11.47 4.37
C LEU A 214 4.86 -11.93 4.28
N VAL A 215 5.54 -12.08 5.42
CA VAL A 215 6.94 -12.54 5.49
C VAL A 215 7.08 -13.95 4.93
N SER A 216 6.12 -14.84 5.23
CA SER A 216 6.07 -16.20 4.68
C SER A 216 5.98 -16.18 3.14
N ASP A 217 5.06 -15.40 2.59
CA ASP A 217 4.89 -15.29 1.13
C ASP A 217 6.09 -14.63 0.44
N LEU A 218 6.75 -13.64 1.09
CA LEU A 218 7.96 -13.02 0.59
C LEU A 218 9.16 -13.98 0.58
N LYS A 219 9.33 -14.78 1.64
CA LYS A 219 10.37 -15.83 1.68
C LYS A 219 10.14 -16.88 0.60
N ASP A 220 8.90 -17.28 0.38
CA ASP A 220 8.53 -18.22 -0.68
C ASP A 220 8.74 -17.62 -2.09
N LEU A 221 8.47 -16.32 -2.26
CA LEU A 221 8.77 -15.61 -3.51
C LEU A 221 10.28 -15.49 -3.78
N GLU A 222 11.09 -15.24 -2.76
CA GLU A 222 12.54 -15.08 -2.88
C GLU A 222 13.23 -16.42 -3.18
N ASN A 223 12.82 -17.50 -2.50
CA ASN A 223 13.45 -18.81 -2.63
C ASN A 223 12.86 -19.62 -3.80
N GLY A 224 11.54 -19.73 -3.88
CA GLY A 224 10.82 -20.57 -4.84
C GLY A 224 10.34 -19.82 -6.08
N GLY A 225 9.91 -18.57 -5.92
CA GLY A 225 9.32 -17.80 -7.01
C GLY A 225 7.94 -18.34 -7.44
N PHE A 226 7.55 -18.06 -8.68
CA PHE A 226 6.41 -18.66 -9.35
C PHE A 226 6.57 -18.63 -10.88
N GLN A 227 5.87 -19.52 -11.58
CA GLN A 227 5.97 -19.65 -13.05
C GLN A 227 5.11 -18.60 -13.78
N ILE A 228 5.69 -17.96 -14.79
CA ILE A 228 5.03 -17.09 -15.77
C ILE A 228 5.65 -17.38 -17.14
N ASN A 229 4.83 -17.69 -18.15
CA ASN A 229 5.29 -17.91 -19.54
C ASN A 229 6.56 -18.79 -19.62
N ASP A 230 6.52 -19.93 -18.93
CA ASP A 230 7.60 -20.93 -18.82
C ASP A 230 8.87 -20.52 -18.07
N THR A 231 8.90 -19.33 -17.50
CA THR A 231 10.01 -18.85 -16.66
C THR A 231 9.61 -18.82 -15.19
N VAL A 232 10.49 -19.33 -14.31
CA VAL A 232 10.32 -19.14 -12.87
C VAL A 232 10.84 -17.76 -12.51
N ILE A 233 9.95 -16.89 -12.05
CA ILE A 233 10.28 -15.53 -11.63
C ILE A 233 10.30 -15.47 -10.11
N LYS A 234 11.43 -14.98 -9.59
CA LYS A 234 11.66 -14.75 -8.16
C LYS A 234 11.60 -13.27 -7.86
N GLY A 235 11.49 -12.92 -6.59
CA GLY A 235 11.45 -11.52 -6.17
C GLY A 235 11.76 -11.35 -4.71
N THR A 236 12.16 -10.15 -4.32
CA THR A 236 12.39 -9.80 -2.92
C THR A 236 12.02 -8.35 -2.65
N VAL A 237 11.92 -7.99 -1.37
CA VAL A 237 11.73 -6.61 -0.93
C VAL A 237 13.03 -5.86 -1.12
N LEU A 238 13.01 -4.86 -1.99
CA LEU A 238 14.15 -3.97 -2.19
C LEU A 238 14.18 -2.86 -1.13
N SER A 239 13.01 -2.33 -0.77
CA SER A 239 12.91 -1.27 0.23
C SER A 239 11.54 -1.25 0.89
N ILE A 240 11.52 -0.76 2.12
CA ILE A 240 10.30 -0.38 2.84
C ILE A 240 10.32 1.13 3.02
N ILE A 241 9.32 1.79 2.46
CA ILE A 241 9.15 3.24 2.45
C ILE A 241 8.15 3.58 3.55
N GLY A 242 8.41 4.65 4.29
CA GLY A 242 7.50 5.13 5.31
C GLY A 242 7.93 6.50 5.82
N ASP A 243 7.02 7.16 6.53
CA ASP A 243 7.38 8.32 7.32
C ASP A 243 8.34 7.92 8.47
N ASN A 244 8.83 8.91 9.21
CA ASN A 244 9.78 8.62 10.29
C ASN A 244 9.19 7.68 11.35
N LEU A 245 7.92 7.85 11.72
CA LEU A 245 7.29 7.06 12.75
C LEU A 245 7.05 5.62 12.29
N GLY A 246 6.51 5.43 11.08
CA GLY A 246 6.30 4.13 10.45
C GLY A 246 7.62 3.38 10.25
N SER A 247 8.67 4.07 9.79
CA SER A 247 10.00 3.46 9.62
C SER A 247 10.60 3.00 10.95
N HIS A 248 10.45 3.79 12.02
CA HIS A 248 10.89 3.36 13.36
C HIS A 248 10.05 2.18 13.86
N THR A 249 8.75 2.20 13.62
CA THR A 249 7.86 1.10 14.00
C THR A 249 8.32 -0.20 13.34
N ILE A 250 8.41 -0.23 12.01
CA ILE A 250 8.81 -1.43 11.25
C ILE A 250 10.20 -1.92 11.64
N GLY A 251 11.15 -0.99 11.79
CA GLY A 251 12.52 -1.31 12.15
C GLY A 251 12.73 -1.62 13.63
N GLY A 252 11.67 -1.70 14.46
CA GLY A 252 11.81 -2.00 15.89
C GLY A 252 12.54 -0.91 16.67
N PHE A 253 12.57 0.33 16.20
CA PHE A 253 13.21 1.46 16.87
C PHE A 253 12.25 2.23 17.78
N SER A 254 12.82 3.08 18.64
CA SER A 254 12.10 4.01 19.49
C SER A 254 11.29 5.01 18.65
N GLU A 255 9.97 4.92 18.75
CA GLU A 255 9.05 5.92 18.19
C GLU A 255 9.06 7.27 18.96
N SER A 256 9.82 7.37 20.06
CA SER A 256 10.05 8.64 20.77
C SER A 256 11.34 9.27 20.29
N PHE A 257 11.25 10.42 19.62
CA PHE A 257 12.41 11.19 19.13
C PHE A 257 13.08 12.05 20.21
N ILE A 258 12.65 11.91 21.47
CA ILE A 258 13.22 12.65 22.60
C ILE A 258 14.40 11.89 23.21
N VAL A 259 14.48 10.56 22.99
CA VAL A 259 15.52 9.68 23.52
C VAL A 259 16.93 10.06 23.01
N GLU A 260 17.96 9.60 23.73
CA GLU A 260 19.35 9.92 23.40
C GLU A 260 19.76 9.33 22.04
N ASN A 261 19.43 8.05 21.80
CA ASN A 261 19.69 7.32 20.56
C ASN A 261 18.40 7.23 19.73
N PHE A 262 18.11 8.28 18.95
CA PHE A 262 16.85 8.43 18.19
C PHE A 262 17.01 8.15 16.68
N CYS A 263 18.24 8.00 16.19
CA CYS A 263 18.52 7.87 14.78
C CYS A 263 18.53 6.39 14.35
N ARG A 264 17.69 6.04 13.37
CA ARG A 264 17.66 4.71 12.75
C ARG A 264 18.83 4.40 11.82
N TYR A 265 19.60 5.42 11.42
CA TYR A 265 20.68 5.29 10.43
C TYR A 265 22.05 5.16 11.07
N CYS A 266 22.29 5.83 12.19
CA CYS A 266 23.59 5.85 12.86
C CYS A 266 23.44 5.97 14.38
N ASP A 267 24.53 5.75 15.11
CA ASP A 267 24.59 5.77 16.57
C ASP A 267 24.86 7.17 17.16
N ILE A 268 24.43 8.21 16.44
CA ILE A 268 24.54 9.59 16.92
C ILE A 268 23.63 9.83 18.13
N ARG A 269 24.22 10.42 19.18
CA ARG A 269 23.49 10.88 20.36
C ARG A 269 22.88 12.26 20.14
N LYS A 270 21.69 12.48 20.67
CA LYS A 270 20.96 13.75 20.58
C LYS A 270 21.79 14.97 21.01
N ASN A 271 22.51 14.88 22.13
CA ASN A 271 23.34 15.99 22.61
C ASN A 271 24.48 16.32 21.64
N MET A 272 25.06 15.32 20.97
CA MET A 272 26.09 15.52 19.96
C MET A 272 25.54 16.23 18.74
N LEU A 273 24.35 15.82 18.25
CA LEU A 273 23.72 16.49 17.11
C LEU A 273 23.35 17.94 17.43
N ILE A 274 22.83 18.23 18.63
CA ILE A 274 22.50 19.60 19.04
C ILE A 274 23.74 20.50 19.04
N GLN A 275 24.89 19.97 19.49
CA GLN A 275 26.14 20.71 19.50
C GLN A 275 26.77 20.82 18.10
N LYS A 276 26.58 19.82 17.24
CA LYS A 276 27.16 19.72 15.89
C LYS A 276 26.13 19.21 14.88
N PRO A 277 25.27 20.07 14.33
CA PRO A 277 24.15 19.67 13.46
C PRO A 277 24.52 18.90 12.19
N TYR A 278 25.78 18.94 11.78
CA TYR A 278 26.28 18.30 10.56
C TYR A 278 27.09 17.02 10.82
N CYS A 279 27.21 16.56 12.07
CA CYS A 279 27.90 15.30 12.34
C CYS A 279 26.96 14.11 12.14
N THR A 280 27.58 12.96 11.88
CA THR A 280 26.93 11.64 11.89
C THR A 280 27.69 10.76 12.87
N GLY A 281 26.99 9.78 13.45
CA GLY A 281 27.63 8.70 14.20
C GLY A 281 28.04 7.58 13.26
N ASP A 282 28.58 6.50 13.82
CA ASP A 282 28.82 5.28 13.06
C ASP A 282 27.49 4.74 12.52
N PHE A 283 27.48 4.35 11.24
CA PHE A 283 26.27 3.81 10.61
C PHE A 283 25.92 2.47 11.22
N ARG A 284 24.63 2.28 11.49
CA ARG A 284 24.12 0.98 11.95
C ARG A 284 24.27 -0.05 10.84
N THR A 285 24.66 -1.26 11.20
CA THR A 285 24.71 -2.42 10.30
C THR A 285 23.73 -3.48 10.78
N PRO A 286 23.36 -4.46 9.93
CA PRO A 286 22.57 -5.60 10.38
C PRO A 286 23.19 -6.29 11.60
N GLU A 287 24.50 -6.48 11.61
CA GLU A 287 25.23 -7.14 12.70
C GLU A 287 25.19 -6.33 14.00
N SER A 288 25.34 -5.00 13.91
CA SER A 288 25.26 -4.13 15.10
C SER A 288 23.83 -4.07 15.65
N TYR A 289 22.83 -4.06 14.77
CA TYR A 289 21.42 -4.14 15.15
C TYR A 289 21.10 -5.45 15.85
N ASP A 290 21.47 -6.59 15.27
CA ASP A 290 21.19 -7.92 15.81
C ASP A 290 21.85 -8.12 17.19
N SER A 291 23.09 -7.65 17.36
CA SER A 291 23.78 -7.67 18.65
C SER A 291 23.03 -6.90 19.74
N ILE A 292 22.44 -5.74 19.41
CA ILE A 292 21.63 -4.97 20.38
C ILE A 292 20.31 -5.70 20.69
N VAL A 293 19.68 -6.31 19.69
CA VAL A 293 18.46 -7.11 19.87
C VAL A 293 18.73 -8.30 20.80
N GLU A 294 19.87 -8.97 20.68
CA GLU A 294 20.27 -10.08 21.55
C GLU A 294 20.56 -9.64 23.00
N GLN A 295 21.13 -8.46 23.20
CA GLN A 295 21.42 -7.89 24.53
C GLN A 295 20.16 -7.44 25.27
N LYS A 296 19.07 -7.20 24.55
CA LYS A 296 17.84 -6.66 25.08
C LYS A 296 17.13 -7.67 25.99
N GLN A 297 16.99 -7.33 27.27
CA GLN A 297 16.06 -7.99 28.19
C GLN A 297 14.67 -7.34 28.12
N ASP A 298 13.62 -8.11 28.40
CA ASP A 298 12.20 -7.76 28.16
C ASP A 298 11.83 -6.28 28.42
N ASN A 299 11.25 -5.64 27.39
CA ASN A 299 10.69 -4.28 27.37
C ASN A 299 11.65 -3.11 27.68
N VAL A 300 12.96 -3.31 27.69
CA VAL A 300 13.93 -2.21 27.80
C VAL A 300 14.33 -1.71 26.41
N ILE A 301 14.30 -0.39 26.20
CA ILE A 301 14.88 0.22 25.01
C ILE A 301 16.39 0.28 25.19
N VAL A 302 17.14 -0.40 24.34
CA VAL A 302 18.61 -0.39 24.33
C VAL A 302 19.06 0.29 23.05
N ASP A 303 19.86 1.35 23.17
CA ASP A 303 20.36 2.14 22.05
C ASP A 303 19.31 2.51 20.99
N GLY A 304 18.11 2.87 21.47
CA GLY A 304 17.01 3.28 20.60
C GLY A 304 16.29 2.13 19.91
N ILE A 305 16.61 0.87 20.22
CA ILE A 305 15.91 -0.33 19.73
C ILE A 305 14.95 -0.82 20.81
N LYS A 306 13.70 -1.05 20.42
CA LYS A 306 12.54 -1.33 21.27
C LYS A 306 12.25 -2.78 21.47
#